data_AF-A0A7S3DKY1-F1
#
_entry.id   AF-A0A7S3DKY1-F1
#
_cell.length_a   1.000
_cell.length_b   1.000
_cell.length_c   1.000
_cell.angle_alpha   90.00
_cell.angle_beta   90.00
_cell.angle_gamma   90.00
#
_symmetry.space_group_name_H-M   'P 1'
#
loop_
_entity.id
_entity.type
_entity.pdbx_description
1 polymer ?
#
loop_
_entity_poly.entity_id
_entity_poly.type
_entity_poly.pdbx_seq_one_letter_code
_entity_poly.pdbx_strand_id
1 'polypeptide(L)'
;MGIIQRLSTDTINRIAAGEVVVRPSAAVKEMIENSIDAHSTSIKVSTKGGGMKVLQITDDGDGIAKEDFGLLCERFATSKLSSFDQLAEGKVDTFGFRGEALASISHVAHLTVTSMTRDSEYAYKAAFSDGKIVPAKPGDLAEPRPAAGVK
;
A
#
# COMPACT_ATOMS: atom_id res chain seq x y z
N MET A 1 -39.40 4.63 11.78
CA MET A 1 -38.29 5.56 11.45
C MET A 1 -37.07 5.12 12.24
N GLY A 2 -35.92 4.91 11.60
CA GLY A 2 -34.71 4.46 12.31
C GLY A 2 -34.07 5.58 13.13
N ILE A 3 -33.45 5.23 14.27
CA ILE A 3 -32.63 6.15 15.05
C ILE A 3 -31.26 6.26 14.36
N ILE A 4 -30.79 7.48 14.10
CA ILE A 4 -29.45 7.73 13.53
C ILE A 4 -28.39 7.32 14.55
N GLN A 5 -27.42 6.51 14.13
CA GLN A 5 -26.32 6.02 14.99
C GLN A 5 -24.97 6.26 14.33
N ARG A 6 -23.93 6.40 15.15
CA ARG A 6 -22.55 6.49 14.67
C ARG A 6 -22.10 5.12 14.16
N LEU A 7 -21.41 5.11 13.02
CA LEU A 7 -20.75 3.92 12.51
C LEU A 7 -19.51 3.59 13.36
N SER A 8 -19.17 2.31 13.43
CA SER A 8 -17.91 1.88 14.01
C SER A 8 -16.73 2.29 13.10
N THR A 9 -15.54 2.47 13.68
CA THR A 9 -14.33 2.81 12.92
C THR A 9 -14.00 1.77 11.85
N ASP A 10 -14.18 0.48 12.15
CA ASP A 10 -13.99 -0.61 11.18
C ASP A 10 -14.96 -0.45 9.99
N THR A 11 -16.23 -0.15 10.26
CA THR A 11 -17.22 0.10 9.21
C THR A 11 -16.83 1.29 8.33
N ILE A 12 -16.39 2.41 8.94
CA ILE A 12 -15.92 3.60 8.20
C ILE A 12 -14.74 3.24 7.29
N ASN A 13 -13.75 2.52 7.83
CA ASN A 13 -12.56 2.15 7.08
C ASN A 13 -12.87 1.23 5.90
N ARG A 14 -13.76 0.25 6.09
CA ARG A 14 -14.17 -0.69 5.03
C ARG A 14 -15.01 -0.01 3.95
N ILE A 15 -15.89 0.92 4.31
CA ILE A 15 -16.67 1.70 3.33
C ILE A 15 -15.71 2.54 2.48
N ALA A 16 -14.83 3.33 3.13
CA ALA A 16 -13.85 4.14 2.42
C ALA A 16 -12.91 3.29 1.55
N ALA A 17 -12.50 2.11 2.02
CA ALA A 17 -11.70 1.18 1.22
C ALA A 17 -12.48 0.65 0.00
N GLY A 18 -13.78 0.39 0.13
CA GLY A 18 -14.66 -0.02 -0.96
C GLY A 18 -14.90 1.07 -2.01
N GLU A 19 -14.79 2.34 -1.66
CA GLU A 19 -14.84 3.47 -2.60
C GLU A 19 -13.53 3.65 -3.36
N VAL A 20 -12.39 3.43 -2.69
CA VAL A 20 -11.05 3.53 -3.31
C VAL A 20 -10.73 2.30 -4.16
N VAL A 21 -11.05 1.09 -3.69
CA VAL A 21 -10.77 -0.18 -4.36
C VAL A 21 -12.07 -0.97 -4.55
N VAL A 22 -12.87 -0.54 -5.52
CA VAL A 22 -14.16 -1.19 -5.84
C VAL A 22 -13.96 -2.55 -6.54
N ARG A 23 -12.88 -2.70 -7.30
CA ARG A 23 -12.59 -3.87 -8.16
C ARG A 23 -11.07 -4.11 -8.23
N PRO A 24 -10.61 -5.35 -8.54
CA PRO A 24 -9.18 -5.63 -8.71
C PRO A 24 -8.46 -4.69 -9.69
N SER A 25 -9.16 -4.24 -10.74
CA SER A 25 -8.61 -3.28 -11.71
C SER A 25 -8.28 -1.91 -11.08
N ALA A 26 -9.04 -1.46 -10.08
CA ALA A 26 -8.75 -0.24 -9.35
C ALA A 26 -7.47 -0.40 -8.51
N ALA A 27 -7.33 -1.53 -7.81
CA ALA A 27 -6.08 -1.85 -7.10
C ALA A 27 -4.88 -1.90 -8.06
N VAL A 28 -5.04 -2.53 -9.24
CA VAL A 28 -3.99 -2.56 -10.27
C VAL A 28 -3.58 -1.14 -10.67
N LYS A 29 -4.54 -0.27 -10.98
CA LYS A 29 -4.29 1.13 -11.37
C LYS A 29 -3.48 1.86 -10.30
N GLU A 30 -3.93 1.81 -9.05
CA GLU A 30 -3.24 2.49 -7.93
C GLU A 30 -1.83 1.93 -7.70
N MET A 31 -1.63 0.62 -7.84
CA MET A 31 -0.30 0.00 -7.66
C MET A 31 0.65 0.32 -8.82
N ILE A 32 0.14 0.40 -10.06
CA ILE A 32 0.94 0.83 -11.22
C ILE A 32 1.37 2.29 -11.04
N GLU A 33 0.46 3.17 -10.65
CA GLU A 33 0.78 4.58 -10.37
C GLU A 33 1.82 4.71 -9.25
N ASN A 34 1.71 3.92 -8.18
CA ASN A 34 2.75 3.87 -7.14
C ASN A 34 4.10 3.41 -7.67
N SER A 35 4.12 2.46 -8.61
CA SER A 35 5.36 1.98 -9.24
C SER A 35 5.99 3.08 -10.10
N ILE A 36 5.17 3.81 -10.87
CA ILE A 36 5.62 4.93 -11.71
C ILE A 36 6.17 6.08 -10.85
N ASP A 37 5.46 6.43 -9.77
CA ASP A 37 5.93 7.44 -8.81
C ASP A 37 7.23 7.01 -8.10
N ALA A 38 7.57 5.72 -8.09
CA ALA A 38 8.84 5.18 -7.60
C ALA A 38 9.90 5.04 -8.70
N HIS A 39 9.71 5.71 -9.84
CA HIS A 39 10.65 5.75 -10.97
C HIS A 39 10.92 4.38 -11.64
N SER A 40 9.95 3.46 -11.55
CA SER A 40 10.07 2.13 -12.16
C SER A 40 10.13 2.22 -13.69
N THR A 41 11.00 1.41 -14.31
CA THR A 41 11.10 1.25 -15.76
C THR A 41 10.48 -0.06 -16.26
N SER A 42 10.28 -1.01 -15.35
CA SER A 42 9.68 -2.31 -15.61
C SER A 42 8.62 -2.60 -14.55
N ILE A 43 7.39 -2.86 -14.98
CA ILE A 43 6.28 -3.22 -14.09
C ILE A 43 5.66 -4.51 -14.60
N LYS A 44 5.63 -5.53 -13.75
CA LYS A 44 5.01 -6.83 -14.02
C LYS A 44 3.77 -7.01 -13.18
N VAL A 45 2.64 -7.24 -13.84
CA VAL A 45 1.35 -7.54 -13.21
C VAL A 45 1.02 -9.01 -13.41
N SER A 46 0.85 -9.74 -12.32
CA SER A 46 0.45 -11.15 -12.31
C SER A 46 -0.86 -11.31 -11.57
N THR A 47 -1.82 -12.03 -12.17
CA THR A 47 -3.14 -12.23 -11.57
C THR A 47 -3.57 -13.69 -11.62
N LYS A 48 -4.37 -14.10 -10.63
CA LYS A 48 -5.06 -15.39 -10.63
C LYS A 48 -6.54 -15.17 -10.34
N GLY A 49 -7.41 -15.79 -11.14
CA GLY A 49 -8.85 -15.61 -11.02
C GLY A 49 -9.29 -14.15 -11.19
N GLY A 50 -8.74 -13.45 -12.18
CA GLY A 50 -9.07 -12.05 -12.46
C GLY A 50 -8.62 -11.07 -11.37
N GLY A 51 -7.64 -11.43 -10.53
CA GLY A 51 -7.16 -10.62 -9.41
C GLY A 51 -7.90 -10.85 -8.09
N MET A 52 -9.01 -11.60 -8.10
CA MET A 52 -9.79 -11.89 -6.89
C MET A 52 -9.11 -12.91 -5.97
N LYS A 53 -8.30 -13.83 -6.52
CA LYS A 53 -7.54 -14.80 -5.71
C LYS A 53 -6.15 -14.28 -5.36
N VAL A 54 -5.44 -13.79 -6.37
CA VAL A 54 -4.10 -13.22 -6.24
C VAL A 54 -3.98 -12.07 -7.22
N LEU A 55 -3.50 -10.94 -6.73
CA LEU A 55 -3.02 -9.81 -7.50
C LEU A 55 -1.61 -9.50 -7.00
N GLN A 56 -0.63 -9.60 -7.88
CA GLN A 56 0.77 -9.30 -7.59
C GLN A 56 1.28 -8.28 -8.58
N ILE A 57 1.87 -7.21 -8.06
CA ILE A 57 2.58 -6.19 -8.82
C ILE A 57 4.05 -6.28 -8.39
N THR A 58 4.95 -6.23 -9.35
CA THR A 58 6.38 -6.23 -9.11
C THR A 58 7.01 -5.22 -10.03
N ASP A 59 7.81 -4.33 -9.47
CA ASP A 59 8.47 -3.25 -10.15
C ASP A 59 9.97 -3.21 -9.80
N ASP A 60 10.71 -2.41 -10.56
CA ASP A 60 12.14 -2.14 -10.40
C ASP A 60 12.41 -0.71 -9.92
N GLY A 61 11.45 -0.11 -9.19
CA GLY A 61 11.55 1.24 -8.69
C GLY A 61 12.51 1.40 -7.51
N ASP A 62 12.50 2.58 -6.90
CA ASP A 62 13.43 2.97 -5.83
C ASP A 62 13.31 2.12 -4.54
N GLY A 63 12.19 1.43 -4.37
CA GLY A 63 11.89 0.62 -3.20
C GLY A 63 11.48 1.44 -1.97
N ILE A 64 11.23 0.73 -0.86
CA ILE A 64 10.77 1.28 0.41
C ILE A 64 11.77 0.89 1.50
N ALA A 65 12.22 1.89 2.26
CA ALA A 65 13.13 1.68 3.38
C ALA A 65 12.45 0.88 4.50
N LYS A 66 13.22 0.07 5.25
CA LYS A 66 12.69 -0.78 6.33
C LYS A 66 11.92 0.03 7.37
N GLU A 67 12.42 1.23 7.66
CA GLU A 67 11.93 2.14 8.68
C GLU A 67 10.51 2.65 8.35
N ASP A 68 10.19 2.76 7.05
CA ASP A 68 8.89 3.26 6.57
C ASP A 68 7.81 2.17 6.54
N PHE A 69 8.16 0.90 6.73
CA PHE A 69 7.18 -0.19 6.68
C PHE A 69 6.06 -0.03 7.71
N GLY A 70 6.33 0.60 8.85
CA GLY A 70 5.31 0.89 9.86
C GLY A 70 4.21 1.83 9.34
N LEU A 71 4.56 2.75 8.44
CA LEU A 71 3.67 3.78 7.91
C LEU A 71 2.95 3.36 6.63
N LEU A 72 3.42 2.32 5.93
CA LEU A 72 2.96 1.95 4.58
C LEU A 72 1.45 1.80 4.42
N CYS A 73 0.78 1.26 5.44
CA CYS A 73 -0.67 1.05 5.42
C CYS A 73 -1.43 1.95 6.39
N GLU A 74 -0.76 2.96 6.97
CA GLU A 74 -1.44 4.01 7.72
C GLU A 74 -2.14 4.96 6.75
N ARG A 75 -3.34 5.41 7.12
CA ARG A 75 -4.06 6.41 6.33
C ARG A 75 -3.32 7.75 6.43
N PHE A 76 -3.26 8.46 5.32
CA PHE A 76 -2.69 9.81 5.23
C PHE A 76 -1.16 9.85 5.41
N ALA A 77 -0.47 8.72 5.31
CA ALA A 77 0.98 8.64 5.26
C ALA A 77 1.46 8.61 3.81
N THR A 78 2.32 9.56 3.41
CA THR A 78 2.81 9.69 2.04
C THR A 78 4.18 10.36 2.00
N SER A 79 5.02 9.96 1.03
CA SER A 79 6.29 10.64 0.71
C SER A 79 6.14 11.69 -0.40
N LYS A 80 4.95 11.82 -0.98
CA LYS A 80 4.70 12.51 -2.26
C LYS A 80 4.14 13.93 -2.11
N LEU A 81 3.71 14.30 -0.90
CA LEU A 81 3.17 15.61 -0.57
C LEU A 81 3.63 16.02 0.82
N SER A 82 4.21 17.21 0.94
CA SER A 82 4.74 17.72 2.22
C SER A 82 3.90 18.83 2.85
N SER A 83 3.12 19.57 2.05
CA SER A 83 2.31 20.67 2.55
C SER A 83 1.08 20.94 1.68
N PHE A 84 0.11 21.66 2.25
CA PHE A 84 -1.04 22.16 1.50
C PHE A 84 -0.62 23.19 0.43
N ASP A 85 0.41 24.00 0.71
CA ASP A 85 0.91 25.00 -0.24
C ASP A 85 1.45 24.33 -1.51
N GLN A 86 2.15 23.20 -1.39
CA GLN A 86 2.60 22.41 -2.55
C GLN A 86 1.41 22.00 -3.44
N LEU A 87 0.29 21.60 -2.83
CA LEU A 87 -0.94 21.27 -3.56
C LEU A 87 -1.60 22.52 -4.18
N ALA A 88 -1.69 23.61 -3.43
CA ALA A 88 -2.31 24.86 -3.89
C ALA A 88 -1.55 25.50 -5.06
N GLU A 89 -0.22 25.33 -5.08
CA GLU A 89 0.66 25.81 -6.15
C GLU A 89 0.72 24.85 -7.36
N GLY A 90 0.02 23.71 -7.31
CA GLY A 90 0.00 22.73 -8.39
C GLY A 90 1.33 21.98 -8.59
N LYS A 91 2.18 21.93 -7.57
CA LYS A 91 3.52 21.30 -7.60
C LYS A 91 3.50 19.84 -7.16
N VAL A 92 2.44 19.11 -7.52
CA VAL A 92 2.30 17.68 -7.24
C VAL A 92 2.56 16.93 -8.55
N ASP A 93 3.79 16.45 -8.69
CA ASP A 93 4.27 15.77 -9.91
C ASP A 93 4.16 14.24 -9.81
N THR A 94 3.28 13.75 -8.93
CA THR A 94 3.04 12.31 -8.71
C THR A 94 1.58 11.96 -8.94
N PHE A 95 1.30 10.72 -9.33
CA PHE A 95 -0.06 10.22 -9.55
C PHE A 95 -0.82 10.06 -8.22
N GLY A 96 -0.13 9.56 -7.19
CA GLY A 96 -0.66 9.45 -5.83
C GLY A 96 -0.14 10.55 -4.92
N PHE A 97 -0.96 11.02 -3.98
CA PHE A 97 -0.50 11.93 -2.92
C PHE A 97 -1.33 11.87 -1.62
N ARG A 98 -2.43 11.11 -1.60
CA ARG A 98 -3.36 11.07 -0.47
C ARG A 98 -2.91 10.13 0.67
N GLY A 99 -2.02 9.17 0.38
CA GLY A 99 -1.59 8.17 1.36
C GLY A 99 -2.70 7.18 1.75
N GLU A 100 -3.56 6.78 0.81
CA GLU A 100 -4.74 5.95 1.11
C GLU A 100 -4.79 4.60 0.38
N ALA A 101 -4.01 4.40 -0.68
CA ALA A 101 -4.14 3.22 -1.54
C ALA A 101 -3.81 1.90 -0.81
N LEU A 102 -2.60 1.77 -0.25
CA LEU A 102 -2.18 0.57 0.47
C LEU A 102 -2.97 0.37 1.76
N ALA A 103 -3.27 1.45 2.48
CA ALA A 103 -4.16 1.44 3.63
C ALA A 103 -5.53 0.83 3.28
N SER A 104 -6.16 1.30 2.20
CA SER A 104 -7.45 0.80 1.71
C SER A 104 -7.38 -0.68 1.33
N ILE A 105 -6.35 -1.08 0.58
CA ILE A 105 -6.15 -2.49 0.19
C ILE A 105 -6.02 -3.39 1.42
N SER A 106 -5.24 -2.98 2.43
CA SER A 106 -5.01 -3.78 3.64
C SER A 106 -6.27 -4.01 4.50
N HIS A 107 -7.30 -3.17 4.37
CA HIS A 107 -8.58 -3.33 5.09
C HIS A 107 -9.55 -4.30 4.41
N VAL A 108 -9.30 -4.66 3.14
CA VAL A 108 -10.18 -5.52 2.35
C VAL A 108 -9.48 -6.76 1.79
N ALA A 109 -8.17 -6.88 1.99
CA ALA A 109 -7.36 -8.00 1.51
C ALA A 109 -6.18 -8.28 2.45
N HIS A 110 -5.68 -9.52 2.41
CA HIS A 110 -4.40 -9.87 3.00
C HIS A 110 -3.26 -9.34 2.13
N LEU A 111 -2.62 -8.28 2.60
CA LEU A 111 -1.57 -7.60 1.86
C LEU A 111 -0.20 -8.08 2.33
N THR A 112 0.73 -8.24 1.40
CA THR A 112 2.13 -8.50 1.70
C THR A 112 2.98 -7.60 0.81
N VAL A 113 3.89 -6.86 1.42
CA VAL A 113 4.84 -5.99 0.70
C VAL A 113 6.23 -6.57 0.88
N THR A 114 6.98 -6.66 -0.21
CA THR A 114 8.41 -6.97 -0.20
C THR A 114 9.11 -5.88 -0.99
N SER A 115 10.09 -5.22 -0.40
CA SER A 115 10.77 -4.09 -1.04
C SER A 115 12.22 -3.99 -0.59
N MET A 116 13.05 -3.37 -1.43
CA MET A 116 14.48 -3.20 -1.20
C MET A 116 14.92 -1.88 -1.83
N THR A 117 15.53 -1.00 -1.05
CA THR A 117 16.17 0.20 -1.58
C THR A 117 17.56 -0.13 -2.11
N ARG A 118 18.07 0.70 -3.03
CA ARG A 118 19.41 0.52 -3.65
C ARG A 118 20.54 0.37 -2.62
N ASP A 119 20.45 1.15 -1.54
CA ASP A 119 21.45 1.22 -0.48
C ASP A 119 21.29 0.13 0.58
N SER A 120 20.19 -0.64 0.55
CA SER A 120 19.99 -1.76 1.47
C SER A 120 20.83 -2.97 1.07
N GLU A 121 21.29 -3.72 2.07
CA GLU A 121 21.94 -5.02 1.90
C GLU A 121 20.92 -6.15 1.67
N TYR A 122 19.71 -6.01 2.24
CA TYR A 122 18.64 -7.00 2.20
C TYR A 122 17.33 -6.40 1.70
N ALA A 123 16.47 -7.22 1.11
CA ALA A 123 15.07 -6.87 0.98
C ALA A 123 14.37 -7.03 2.34
N TYR A 124 13.29 -6.30 2.54
CA TYR A 124 12.41 -6.47 3.70
C TYR A 124 11.00 -6.86 3.26
N LYS A 125 10.37 -7.71 4.04
CA LYS A 125 9.03 -8.22 3.81
C LYS A 125 8.16 -8.06 5.05
N ALA A 126 6.93 -7.59 4.87
CA ALA A 126 5.92 -7.55 5.92
C ALA A 126 4.54 -7.93 5.38
N ALA A 127 3.72 -8.50 6.25
CA ALA A 127 2.30 -8.75 6.01
C ALA A 127 1.47 -7.68 6.73
N PHE A 128 0.34 -7.29 6.13
CA PHE A 128 -0.53 -6.24 6.64
C PHE A 128 -1.99 -6.70 6.69
N SER A 129 -2.69 -6.26 7.73
CA SER A 129 -4.14 -6.36 7.89
C SER A 129 -4.64 -5.11 8.60
N ASP A 130 -5.74 -4.53 8.13
CA ASP A 130 -6.42 -3.41 8.77
C ASP A 130 -5.48 -2.22 9.07
N GLY A 131 -4.61 -1.91 8.11
CA GLY A 131 -3.65 -0.82 8.20
C GLY A 131 -2.39 -1.11 9.02
N LYS A 132 -2.25 -2.30 9.61
CA LYS A 132 -1.15 -2.62 10.54
C LYS A 132 -0.31 -3.79 10.08
N ILE A 133 0.97 -3.79 10.46
CA ILE A 133 1.83 -4.97 10.32
C ILE A 133 1.28 -6.09 11.19
N VAL A 134 1.17 -7.29 10.62
CA VAL A 134 0.75 -8.51 11.30
C VAL A 134 1.81 -9.60 11.19
N PRO A 135 1.84 -10.57 12.12
CA PRO A 135 2.70 -11.72 12.01
C PRO A 135 2.44 -12.52 10.73
N ALA A 136 3.50 -12.93 10.03
CA ALA A 136 3.36 -13.76 8.83
C ALA A 136 2.84 -15.17 9.15
N LYS A 137 3.13 -15.66 10.36
CA LYS A 137 2.66 -16.96 10.89
C LYS A 137 2.27 -16.82 12.36
N PRO A 138 1.42 -17.71 12.90
CA PRO A 138 1.17 -17.76 14.34
C PRO A 138 2.48 -17.90 15.14
N GLY A 139 2.68 -17.05 16.14
CA GLY A 139 3.88 -17.03 16.99
C GLY A 139 5.03 -16.14 16.50
N ASP A 140 4.91 -15.56 15.31
CA ASP A 140 5.87 -14.59 14.78
C ASP A 140 5.69 -13.20 15.39
N LEU A 141 6.79 -12.44 15.48
CA LEU A 141 6.72 -10.99 15.73
C LEU A 141 6.13 -10.25 14.50
N ALA A 142 5.32 -9.23 14.78
CA ALA A 142 4.72 -8.33 13.80
C ALA A 142 5.71 -7.22 13.42
N GLU A 143 6.69 -7.56 12.59
CA GLU A 143 7.74 -6.64 12.15
C GLU A 143 8.23 -6.96 10.73
N PRO A 144 8.85 -6.00 10.01
CA PRO A 144 9.49 -6.24 8.72
C PRO A 144 10.67 -7.20 8.88
N ARG A 145 10.71 -8.24 8.06
CA ARG A 145 11.73 -9.29 8.13
C ARG A 145 12.65 -9.26 6.91
N PRO A 146 13.95 -9.57 7.07
CA PRO A 146 14.85 -9.76 5.94
C PRO A 146 14.31 -10.82 4.98
N ALA A 147 14.44 -10.57 3.69
CA ALA A 147 14.05 -11.42 2.60
C ALA A 147 15.12 -11.39 1.49
N ALA A 148 15.09 -12.37 0.60
CA ALA A 148 15.92 -12.34 -0.59
C ALA A 148 15.46 -11.20 -1.51
N GLY A 149 16.39 -10.37 -1.95
CA GLY A 149 16.19 -9.30 -2.92
C GLY A 149 17.12 -9.46 -4.11
N VAL A 150 16.73 -8.90 -5.24
CA VAL A 150 17.59 -8.77 -6.42
C VAL A 150 17.79 -7.27 -6.64
N LYS A 151 19.05 -6.85 -6.76
CA LYS A 151 19.41 -5.48 -7.14
C LYS A 151 19.32 -5.28 -8.64
#